data_AF-A0A087SZA6-F1
#
_entry.id   AF-A0A087SZA6-F1
#
_cell.length_a   1.000
_cell.length_b   1.000
_cell.length_c   1.000
_cell.angle_alpha   90.00
_cell.angle_beta   90.00
_cell.angle_gamma   90.00
#
_symmetry.space_group_name_H-M   'P 1'
#
loop_
_entity.id
_entity.type
_entity.pdbx_description
1 polymer ?
#
loop_
_entity_poly.entity_id
_entity_poly.type
_entity_poly.pdbx_seq_one_letter_code
_entity_poly.pdbx_strand_id
1 'polypeptide(L)'
;MGYTFVDISIILISLILVSASYAFYLIYYKKWGLYSNSKNAFVVFDVIKMLKRICPVGVINEWQLFPLKYGLHRCWRKQVLNTPMRNSINLCGSCVVLNCSVMSLFPFIVDVSRWKEWDPLYCSKALHVKSFQCQNMSKDRYMIADEVLETGSHSQSSIMYRFQSAEWENMGWVLFWNVEKLEFMFFLMQPAI
;
A
#
# COMPACT_ATOMS: atom_id res chain seq x y z
N MET A 1 -57.85 -24.21 -25.06
CA MET A 1 -57.44 -23.45 -23.87
C MET A 1 -56.63 -22.25 -24.34
N GLY A 2 -57.29 -21.10 -24.52
CA GLY A 2 -56.66 -19.89 -25.02
C GLY A 2 -56.16 -19.05 -23.86
N TYR A 3 -54.85 -18.80 -23.80
CA TYR A 3 -54.32 -17.74 -22.96
C TYR A 3 -54.89 -16.42 -23.48
N THR A 4 -55.53 -15.66 -22.60
CA THR A 4 -56.08 -14.36 -22.98
C THR A 4 -54.92 -13.39 -23.18
N PHE A 5 -55.11 -12.37 -24.03
CA PHE A 5 -54.10 -11.34 -24.31
C PHE A 5 -53.57 -10.67 -23.02
N VAL A 6 -54.39 -10.70 -21.97
CA VAL A 6 -54.08 -10.25 -20.61
C VAL A 6 -52.99 -11.10 -19.95
N ASP A 7 -53.03 -12.43 -20.09
CA ASP A 7 -52.06 -13.35 -19.49
C ASP A 7 -50.66 -13.18 -20.11
N ILE A 8 -50.59 -13.00 -21.42
CA ILE A 8 -49.33 -12.76 -22.14
C ILE A 8 -48.73 -11.42 -21.73
N SER A 9 -49.57 -10.40 -21.54
CA SER A 9 -49.14 -9.06 -21.13
C SER A 9 -48.57 -9.06 -19.70
N ILE A 10 -49.20 -9.81 -18.78
CA ILE A 10 -48.72 -9.96 -17.39
C ILE A 10 -47.37 -10.69 -17.34
N ILE A 11 -47.20 -11.74 -18.14
CA ILE A 11 -45.92 -12.46 -18.25
C ILE A 11 -44.84 -11.52 -18.79
N LEU A 12 -45.14 -10.71 -19.81
CA LEU A 12 -44.18 -9.78 -20.38
C LEU A 12 -43.73 -8.70 -19.37
N ILE A 13 -44.68 -8.12 -18.63
CA ILE A 13 -44.40 -7.10 -17.61
C ILE A 13 -43.54 -7.68 -16.48
N SER A 14 -43.85 -8.89 -16.01
CA SER A 14 -43.06 -9.53 -14.95
C SER A 14 -41.62 -9.83 -15.41
N LEU A 15 -41.43 -10.25 -16.67
CA LEU A 15 -40.09 -10.48 -17.23
C LEU A 15 -39.28 -9.18 -17.37
N ILE A 16 -39.92 -8.08 -17.74
CA ILE A 16 -39.28 -6.74 -17.80
C ILE A 16 -38.88 -6.28 -16.40
N LEU A 17 -39.73 -6.47 -15.39
CA LEU A 17 -39.41 -6.07 -14.02
C LEU A 17 -38.26 -6.90 -13.43
N VAL A 18 -38.24 -8.21 -13.67
CA VAL A 18 -37.15 -9.09 -13.22
C VAL A 18 -35.83 -8.73 -13.89
N SER A 19 -35.84 -8.52 -15.21
CA SER A 19 -34.63 -8.13 -15.95
C SER A 19 -34.12 -6.74 -15.57
N ALA A 20 -35.01 -5.76 -15.35
CA ALA A 20 -34.64 -4.43 -14.85
C ALA A 20 -34.06 -4.48 -13.43
N SER A 21 -34.65 -5.29 -12.55
CA SER A 21 -34.16 -5.49 -11.17
C SER A 21 -32.77 -6.15 -11.16
N TYR A 22 -32.56 -7.14 -12.04
CA TYR A 22 -31.26 -7.80 -12.18
C TYR A 22 -30.20 -6.88 -12.77
N ALA A 23 -30.54 -6.06 -13.77
CA ALA A 23 -29.65 -5.05 -14.32
C ALA A 23 -29.28 -3.99 -13.27
N PHE A 24 -30.25 -3.53 -12.47
CA PHE A 24 -30.02 -2.61 -11.37
C PHE A 24 -29.10 -3.22 -10.30
N TYR A 25 -29.34 -4.48 -9.93
CA TYR A 25 -28.48 -5.23 -9.01
C TYR A 25 -27.04 -5.32 -9.53
N LEU A 26 -26.84 -5.71 -10.79
CA LEU A 26 -25.50 -5.80 -11.39
C LEU A 26 -24.79 -4.45 -11.43
N ILE A 27 -25.49 -3.37 -11.81
CA ILE A 27 -24.90 -2.03 -11.83
C ILE A 27 -24.53 -1.58 -10.41
N TYR A 28 -25.43 -1.77 -9.44
CA TYR A 28 -25.21 -1.35 -8.06
C TYR A 28 -24.08 -2.13 -7.38
N TYR A 29 -24.07 -3.46 -7.51
CA TYR A 29 -23.05 -4.32 -6.92
C TYR A 29 -21.68 -4.15 -7.58
N LYS A 30 -21.63 -4.04 -8.92
CA LYS A 30 -20.37 -3.80 -9.64
C LYS A 30 -19.79 -2.43 -9.32
N LYS A 31 -20.64 -1.41 -9.17
CA LYS A 31 -20.22 -0.07 -8.73
C LYS A 31 -19.75 -0.09 -7.27
N TRP A 32 -20.41 -0.80 -6.37
CA TRP A 32 -19.95 -0.97 -4.97
C TRP A 32 -18.63 -1.74 -4.84
N GLY A 33 -18.41 -2.79 -5.65
CA GLY A 33 -17.12 -3.49 -5.72
C GLY A 33 -15.97 -2.58 -6.20
N LEU A 34 -16.26 -1.70 -7.18
CA LEU A 34 -15.32 -0.66 -7.62
C LEU A 34 -15.09 0.43 -6.56
N TYR A 35 -16.13 0.81 -5.81
CA TYR A 35 -16.02 1.77 -4.70
C TYR A 35 -15.21 1.22 -3.53
N SER A 36 -15.32 -0.07 -3.22
CA SER A 36 -14.50 -0.75 -2.20
C SER A 36 -13.00 -0.65 -2.54
N ASN A 37 -12.63 -0.92 -3.80
CA ASN A 37 -11.25 -0.75 -4.27
C ASN A 37 -10.80 0.72 -4.31
N SER A 38 -11.69 1.67 -4.61
CA SER A 38 -11.36 3.10 -4.62
C SER A 38 -11.06 3.67 -3.23
N LYS A 39 -11.73 3.17 -2.18
CA LYS A 39 -11.46 3.56 -0.79
C LYS A 39 -10.08 3.10 -0.35
N ASN A 40 -9.66 1.89 -0.73
CA ASN A 40 -8.35 1.35 -0.35
C ASN A 40 -7.19 2.13 -0.97
N ALA A 41 -7.31 2.57 -2.23
CA ALA A 41 -6.29 3.40 -2.87
C ALA A 41 -6.19 4.81 -2.27
N PHE A 42 -7.33 5.41 -1.89
CA PHE A 42 -7.37 6.71 -1.21
C PHE A 42 -6.64 6.66 0.14
N VAL A 43 -6.81 5.56 0.89
CA VAL A 43 -6.17 5.35 2.18
C VAL A 43 -4.64 5.25 2.06
N VAL A 44 -4.11 4.53 1.06
CA VAL A 44 -2.65 4.40 0.89
C VAL A 44 -2.00 5.75 0.58
N PHE A 45 -2.62 6.56 -0.28
CA PHE A 45 -2.08 7.88 -0.63
C PHE A 45 -2.04 8.84 0.56
N ASP A 46 -3.09 8.83 1.39
CA ASP A 46 -3.12 9.62 2.62
C ASP A 46 -2.08 9.15 3.63
N VAL A 47 -1.87 7.83 3.74
CA VAL A 47 -0.79 7.27 4.58
C VAL A 47 0.58 7.71 4.05
N ILE A 48 0.84 7.66 2.74
CA ILE A 48 2.11 8.14 2.16
C ILE A 48 2.33 9.61 2.48
N LYS A 49 1.32 10.46 2.29
CA LYS A 49 1.40 11.89 2.62
C LYS A 49 1.68 12.13 4.10
N MET A 50 1.01 11.38 4.98
CA MET A 50 1.23 11.43 6.42
C MET A 50 2.67 11.01 6.75
N LEU A 51 3.14 9.88 6.22
CA LEU A 51 4.47 9.36 6.48
C LEU A 51 5.56 10.32 5.98
N LYS A 52 5.44 10.89 4.78
CA LYS A 52 6.40 11.91 4.28
C LYS A 52 6.56 13.09 5.25
N ARG A 53 5.48 13.53 5.89
CA ARG A 53 5.52 14.64 6.86
C ARG A 53 6.17 14.24 8.18
N ILE A 54 6.01 12.99 8.61
CA ILE A 54 6.44 12.52 9.93
C ILE A 54 7.83 11.86 9.90
N CYS A 55 8.22 11.27 8.77
CA CYS A 55 9.42 10.45 8.59
C CYS A 55 10.76 11.19 8.69
N PRO A 56 10.90 12.52 8.53
CA PRO A 56 12.11 13.20 8.99
C PRO A 56 12.24 12.94 10.50
N VAL A 57 13.04 11.94 10.86
CA VAL A 57 13.13 11.44 12.23
C VAL A 57 14.02 12.39 13.01
N GLY A 58 13.46 12.99 14.05
CA GLY A 58 14.14 13.99 14.86
C GLY A 58 13.26 14.52 15.97
N VAL A 59 13.88 15.23 16.93
CA VAL A 59 13.21 15.77 18.11
C VAL A 59 12.10 16.76 17.74
N ILE A 60 12.27 17.49 16.62
CA ILE A 60 11.33 18.48 16.09
C ILE A 60 9.97 17.86 15.78
N ASN A 61 9.94 16.58 15.41
CA ASN A 61 8.74 15.86 15.02
C ASN A 61 8.19 14.99 16.15
N GLU A 62 8.43 15.32 17.42
CA GLU A 62 7.89 14.62 18.61
C GLU A 62 8.25 13.12 18.68
N TRP A 63 9.32 12.73 17.99
CA TRP A 63 9.85 11.38 18.08
C TRP A 63 10.51 11.16 19.44
N GLN A 64 10.07 10.14 20.15
CA GLN A 64 10.68 9.75 21.42
C GLN A 64 11.85 8.82 21.14
N LEU A 65 13.03 9.14 21.69
CA LEU A 65 14.17 8.25 21.59
C LEU A 65 13.87 6.93 22.31
N PHE A 66 14.06 5.82 21.62
CA PHE A 66 13.95 4.49 22.21
C PHE A 66 15.20 4.22 23.04
N PRO A 67 15.07 3.91 24.35
CA PRO A 67 16.24 3.70 25.20
C PRO A 67 16.88 2.34 24.87
N LEU A 68 17.86 2.35 23.97
CA LEU A 68 18.67 1.18 23.67
C LEU A 68 19.85 1.09 24.65
N LYS A 69 20.04 -0.09 25.24
CA LYS A 69 21.09 -0.34 26.25
C LYS A 69 22.52 -0.22 25.72
N TYR A 70 22.71 -0.32 24.41
CA TYR A 70 24.02 -0.31 23.77
C TYR A 70 23.95 0.54 22.50
N GLY A 71 24.43 1.78 22.62
CA GLY A 71 24.35 2.80 21.59
C GLY A 71 25.22 2.48 20.39
N LEU A 72 24.61 2.56 19.21
CA LEU A 72 25.23 2.85 17.90
C LEU A 72 24.11 3.28 16.93
N HIS A 73 22.94 2.62 17.00
CA HIS A 73 21.75 3.02 16.27
C HIS A 73 20.80 3.80 17.19
N ARG A 74 20.47 5.04 16.79
CA ARG A 74 19.36 5.76 17.41
C ARG A 74 18.08 5.21 16.79
N CYS A 75 17.23 4.62 17.62
CA CYS A 75 15.88 4.25 17.23
C CYS A 75 14.92 5.22 17.91
N TRP A 76 13.84 5.56 17.22
CA TRP A 76 12.81 6.43 17.74
C TRP A 76 11.45 5.77 17.62
N ARG A 77 10.53 6.17 18.48
CA ARG A 77 9.13 5.79 18.41
C ARG A 77 8.22 7.01 18.36
N LYS A 78 7.11 6.91 17.64
CA LYS A 78 6.05 7.92 17.63
C LYS A 78 4.69 7.24 17.50
N GLN A 79 3.75 7.63 18.34
CA GLN A 79 2.35 7.23 18.16
C GLN A 79 1.64 8.31 17.35
N VAL A 80 0.97 7.91 16.28
CA VAL A 80 0.27 8.82 15.37
C VAL A 80 -1.19 8.39 15.27
N LEU A 81 -2.10 9.35 15.38
CA LEU A 81 -3.51 9.11 15.08
C LEU A 81 -3.68 9.04 13.56
N ASN A 82 -3.98 7.85 13.04
CA ASN A 82 -4.31 7.70 11.64
C ASN A 82 -5.78 8.11 11.44
N THR A 83 -5.99 9.39 11.12
CA THR A 83 -7.32 9.99 10.94
C THR A 83 -8.24 9.22 9.98
N PRO A 84 -7.80 8.69 8.82
CA PRO A 84 -8.68 7.90 7.95
C PRO A 84 -9.04 6.52 8.53
N MET A 85 -8.24 5.93 9.42
CA MET A 85 -8.53 4.62 10.05
C MET A 85 -9.10 4.72 11.48
N ARG A 86 -9.16 5.93 12.06
CA ARG A 86 -9.54 6.20 13.47
C ARG A 86 -8.76 5.36 14.50
N ASN A 87 -7.61 4.83 14.12
CA ASN A 87 -6.75 4.01 14.96
C ASN A 87 -5.40 4.71 15.18
N SER A 88 -4.81 4.51 16.36
CA SER A 88 -3.43 4.93 16.59
C SER A 88 -2.46 3.93 15.98
N ILE A 89 -1.49 4.41 15.22
CA ILE A 89 -0.39 3.61 14.69
C ILE A 89 0.86 3.93 15.50
N ASN A 90 1.53 2.89 15.97
CA ASN A 90 2.85 3.01 16.58
C ASN A 90 3.91 2.90 15.47
N LEU A 91 4.66 3.97 15.28
CA LEU A 91 5.78 4.02 14.36
C LEU A 91 7.08 3.81 15.13
N CYS A 92 7.94 2.95 14.58
CA CYS A 92 9.34 2.86 14.95
C CYS A 92 10.16 3.31 13.75
N GLY A 93 11.18 4.12 13.99
CA GLY A 93 12.00 4.69 12.93
C GLY A 93 13.46 4.77 13.33
N SER A 94 14.32 4.79 12.32
CA SER A 94 15.74 5.10 12.44
C SER A 94 16.12 6.07 11.33
N CYS A 95 17.27 6.72 11.50
CA CYS A 95 17.83 7.65 10.52
C CYS A 95 19.33 7.41 10.47
N VAL A 96 19.87 7.38 9.26
CA VAL A 96 21.28 7.17 9.00
C VAL A 96 21.71 8.10 7.87
N VAL A 97 22.90 8.66 8.00
CA VAL A 97 23.55 9.44 6.93
C VAL A 97 24.50 8.52 6.20
N LEU A 98 24.39 8.48 4.87
CA LEU A 98 25.21 7.65 4.00
C LEU A 98 25.98 8.52 3.02
N ASN A 99 27.21 8.14 2.71
CA ASN A 99 28.05 8.84 1.73
C ASN A 99 27.78 8.32 0.31
N CYS A 100 26.54 8.46 -0.16
CA CYS A 100 26.14 8.09 -1.50
C CYS A 100 24.99 8.97 -2.00
N SER A 101 24.77 8.99 -3.33
CA SER A 101 23.63 9.71 -3.89
C SER A 101 22.33 8.93 -3.62
N VAL A 102 21.20 9.65 -3.50
CA VAL A 102 19.87 9.03 -3.40
C VAL A 102 19.59 8.11 -4.59
N MET A 103 20.04 8.48 -5.79
CA MET A 103 19.89 7.66 -7.00
C MET A 103 20.67 6.36 -6.94
N SER A 104 21.81 6.34 -6.23
CA SER A 104 22.59 5.12 -5.99
C SER A 104 21.96 4.23 -4.93
N LEU A 105 21.34 4.81 -3.90
CA LEU A 105 20.73 4.08 -2.79
C LEU A 105 19.37 3.48 -3.14
N PHE A 106 18.56 4.21 -3.92
CA PHE A 106 17.18 3.84 -4.23
C PHE A 106 17.03 2.41 -4.80
N PRO A 107 17.85 1.95 -5.76
CA PRO A 107 17.76 0.59 -6.27
C PRO A 107 18.02 -0.50 -5.23
N PHE A 108 18.88 -0.26 -4.24
CA PHE A 108 19.17 -1.25 -3.18
C PHE A 108 17.98 -1.47 -2.24
N ILE A 109 17.21 -0.41 -1.98
CA ILE A 109 16.00 -0.48 -1.17
C ILE A 109 14.85 -1.10 -1.95
N VAL A 110 14.67 -0.68 -3.20
CA VAL A 110 13.56 -1.13 -4.05
C VAL A 110 13.67 -2.60 -4.46
N ASP A 111 14.89 -3.09 -4.71
CA ASP A 111 15.14 -4.46 -5.15
C ASP A 111 15.11 -5.46 -3.99
N VAL A 112 13.90 -5.84 -3.62
CA VAL A 112 13.62 -6.86 -2.59
C VAL A 112 14.29 -8.21 -2.83
N SER A 113 14.60 -8.56 -4.09
CA SER A 113 15.26 -9.84 -4.41
C SER A 113 16.69 -9.91 -3.87
N ARG A 114 17.29 -8.74 -3.63
CA ARG A 114 18.65 -8.56 -3.11
C ARG A 114 18.71 -8.23 -1.63
N TRP A 115 17.58 -8.14 -0.94
CA TRP A 115 17.56 -7.83 0.50
C TRP A 115 18.35 -8.84 1.34
N LYS A 116 18.37 -10.11 0.93
CA LYS A 116 19.20 -11.15 1.56
C LYS A 116 20.69 -10.81 1.62
N GLU A 117 21.19 -9.89 0.78
CA GLU A 117 22.59 -9.46 0.76
C GLU A 117 22.92 -8.56 1.96
N TRP A 118 21.94 -7.89 2.54
CA TRP A 118 22.16 -6.86 3.58
C TRP A 118 21.22 -6.96 4.79
N ASP A 119 20.10 -7.68 4.69
CA ASP A 119 19.21 -8.04 5.79
C ASP A 119 19.23 -9.56 6.05
N PRO A 120 19.97 -10.02 7.07
CA PRO A 120 20.08 -11.44 7.37
C PRO A 120 18.75 -12.06 7.84
N LEU A 121 17.75 -11.26 8.24
CA LEU A 121 16.44 -11.76 8.66
C LEU A 121 15.59 -12.25 7.49
N TYR A 122 15.89 -11.80 6.26
CA TYR A 122 15.17 -12.18 5.04
C TYR A 122 15.78 -13.38 4.30
N CYS A 123 16.86 -13.98 4.81
CA CYS A 123 17.66 -15.01 4.14
C CYS A 123 16.95 -16.32 3.75
N SER A 124 15.70 -16.57 4.15
CA SER A 124 15.02 -17.86 3.94
C SER A 124 13.93 -17.86 2.85
N LYS A 125 13.63 -16.71 2.23
CA LYS A 125 12.43 -16.53 1.40
C LYS A 125 12.78 -16.06 0.00
N ALA A 126 12.21 -16.68 -1.03
CA ALA A 126 12.31 -16.16 -2.38
C ALA A 126 11.28 -15.03 -2.55
N LEU A 127 11.76 -13.83 -2.87
CA LEU A 127 10.91 -12.67 -3.13
C LEU A 127 10.84 -12.42 -4.63
N HIS A 128 9.63 -12.41 -5.17
CA HIS A 128 9.36 -12.10 -6.56
C HIS A 128 8.55 -10.82 -6.68
N VAL A 129 8.88 -9.99 -7.67
CA VAL A 129 8.13 -8.77 -7.97
C VAL A 129 7.29 -9.01 -9.21
N LYS A 130 5.99 -8.72 -9.11
CA LYS A 130 5.03 -8.77 -10.20
C LYS A 130 4.44 -7.38 -10.38
N SER A 131 4.44 -6.90 -11.62
CA SER A 131 3.85 -5.58 -11.90
C SER A 131 2.36 -5.58 -11.60
N PHE A 132 1.91 -4.55 -10.89
CA PHE A 132 0.52 -4.39 -10.49
C PHE A 132 -0.07 -3.13 -11.12
N GLN A 133 -0.88 -3.31 -12.17
CA GLN A 133 -1.54 -2.19 -12.83
C GLN A 133 -2.88 -1.86 -12.16
N CYS A 134 -2.85 -0.96 -11.17
CA CYS A 134 -4.08 -0.35 -10.66
C CYS A 134 -4.40 0.93 -11.45
N GLN A 135 -5.46 0.91 -12.26
CA GLN A 135 -5.92 2.07 -13.06
C GLN A 135 -6.21 3.34 -12.24
N ASN A 136 -6.39 3.23 -10.92
CA ASN A 136 -6.64 4.37 -10.04
C ASN A 136 -5.37 4.97 -9.44
N MET A 137 -4.28 4.20 -9.37
CA MET A 137 -2.98 4.67 -8.85
C MET A 137 -2.12 5.35 -9.92
N SER A 138 -2.48 5.20 -11.20
CA SER A 138 -1.83 5.87 -12.33
C SER A 138 -2.03 7.38 -12.39
N LYS A 139 -2.77 7.98 -11.43
CA LYS A 139 -2.98 9.44 -11.36
C LYS A 139 -1.70 10.20 -11.05
N ASP A 140 -0.75 9.59 -10.35
CA ASP A 140 0.58 10.14 -10.17
C ASP A 140 1.53 9.48 -11.18
N ARG A 141 1.96 10.26 -12.18
CA ARG A 141 2.81 9.78 -13.28
C ARG A 141 4.19 9.28 -12.81
N TYR A 142 4.57 9.58 -11.58
CA TYR A 142 5.85 9.20 -10.99
C TYR A 142 5.74 8.12 -9.92
N MET A 143 4.52 7.65 -9.63
CA MET A 143 4.29 6.60 -8.65
C MET A 143 4.21 5.23 -9.34
N ILE A 144 5.02 4.29 -8.88
CA ILE A 144 4.98 2.90 -9.33
C ILE A 144 4.39 2.04 -8.22
N ALA A 145 3.51 1.11 -8.58
CA ALA A 145 2.88 0.16 -7.68
C ALA A 145 3.11 -1.28 -8.17
N ASP A 146 3.64 -2.14 -7.32
CA ASP A 146 3.94 -3.54 -7.65
C ASP A 146 3.51 -4.48 -6.52
N GLU A 147 3.22 -5.73 -6.88
CA GLU A 147 3.00 -6.82 -5.94
C GLU A 147 4.33 -7.55 -5.69
N VAL A 148 4.72 -7.68 -4.43
CA VAL A 148 5.84 -8.47 -3.96
C VAL A 148 5.26 -9.76 -3.37
N LEU A 149 5.64 -10.88 -3.98
CA LEU A 149 5.21 -12.22 -3.61
C LEU A 149 6.35 -12.95 -2.92
N GLU A 150 6.07 -13.43 -1.72
CA GLU A 150 6.99 -14.28 -0.98
C GLU A 150 6.64 -15.75 -1.23
N THR A 151 7.59 -16.51 -1.79
CA THR A 151 7.48 -17.96 -2.01
C THR A 151 8.52 -18.70 -1.16
N GLY A 152 8.06 -19.69 -0.39
CA GLY A 152 8.88 -20.53 0.48
C GLY A 152 8.37 -21.96 0.55
N SER A 153 9.23 -22.90 0.93
CA SER A 153 8.95 -24.35 0.88
C SER A 153 7.90 -24.86 1.86
N HIS A 154 7.51 -24.08 2.89
CA HIS A 154 6.62 -24.56 3.96
C HIS A 154 5.63 -23.55 4.59
N SER A 155 5.32 -22.39 3.99
CA SER A 155 4.28 -21.51 4.57
C SER A 155 3.62 -20.57 3.56
N GLN A 156 2.41 -20.12 3.92
CA GLN A 156 1.49 -19.26 3.18
C GLN A 156 2.22 -18.15 2.41
N SER A 157 1.94 -18.06 1.10
CA SER A 157 2.37 -16.94 0.29
C SER A 157 1.86 -15.64 0.92
N SER A 158 2.77 -14.76 1.33
CA SER A 158 2.39 -13.43 1.79
C SER A 158 2.52 -12.43 0.63
N ILE A 159 1.51 -11.59 0.49
CA ILE A 159 1.46 -10.54 -0.54
C ILE A 159 1.76 -9.20 0.11
N MET A 160 2.72 -8.48 -0.45
CA MET A 160 3.10 -7.15 -0.01
C MET A 160 3.05 -6.20 -1.20
N TYR A 161 2.46 -5.02 -1.04
CA TYR A 161 2.41 -4.00 -2.08
C TYR A 161 3.57 -3.03 -1.92
N ARG A 162 4.31 -2.79 -2.99
CA ARG A 162 5.36 -1.77 -3.05
C ARG A 162 4.82 -0.54 -3.77
N PHE A 163 4.87 0.61 -3.13
CA PHE A 163 4.61 1.93 -3.73
C PHE A 163 5.89 2.74 -3.69
N GLN A 164 6.24 3.43 -4.76
CA GLN A 164 7.47 4.19 -4.79
C GLN A 164 7.36 5.40 -5.69
N SER A 165 8.17 6.42 -5.41
CA SER A 165 8.42 7.52 -6.34
C SER A 165 9.83 8.07 -6.17
N ALA A 166 10.43 8.43 -7.30
CA ALA A 166 11.66 9.22 -7.37
C ALA A 166 11.25 10.63 -7.80
N GLU A 167 11.33 11.59 -6.89
CA GLU A 167 10.93 12.98 -7.12
C GLU A 167 12.07 13.79 -7.76
N TRP A 168 11.72 14.90 -8.41
CA TRP A 168 12.62 15.72 -9.24
C TRP A 168 13.71 16.51 -8.48
N GLU A 169 13.92 16.27 -7.19
CA GLU A 169 14.85 17.05 -6.34
C GLU A 169 15.80 16.16 -5.52
N ASN A 170 16.22 15.02 -6.07
CA ASN A 170 17.05 14.01 -5.38
C ASN A 170 16.40 13.43 -4.12
N MET A 171 15.08 13.53 -3.99
CA MET A 171 14.32 12.85 -2.96
C MET A 171 13.64 11.62 -3.55
N GLY A 172 13.64 10.53 -2.79
CA GLY A 172 12.98 9.29 -3.17
C GLY A 172 12.30 8.69 -1.95
N TRP A 173 11.19 8.01 -2.17
CA TRP A 173 10.55 7.25 -1.11
C TRP A 173 9.98 5.94 -1.63
N VAL A 174 9.90 4.97 -0.73
CA VAL A 174 9.35 3.64 -0.98
C VAL A 174 8.52 3.23 0.23
N LEU A 175 7.31 2.75 -0.01
CA LEU A 175 6.41 2.17 0.97
C LEU A 175 6.18 0.70 0.60
N PHE A 176 6.48 -0.19 1.52
CA PHE A 176 6.13 -1.59 1.45
C PHE A 176 4.97 -1.85 2.42
N TRP A 177 3.88 -2.42 1.94
CA TRP A 177 2.65 -2.60 2.72
C TRP A 177 2.18 -4.05 2.68
N ASN A 178 2.11 -4.71 3.83
CA ASN A 178 1.46 -6.01 4.00
C ASN A 178 0.01 -5.80 4.47
N VAL A 179 -0.96 -6.00 3.57
CA VAL A 179 -2.39 -5.74 3.87
C VAL A 179 -2.94 -6.75 4.87
N GLU A 180 -2.51 -8.00 4.79
CA GLU A 180 -3.02 -9.08 5.64
C GLU A 180 -2.64 -8.87 7.10
N LYS A 181 -1.41 -8.40 7.34
CA LYS A 181 -0.89 -8.14 8.69
C LYS A 181 -1.11 -6.70 9.17
N LEU A 182 -1.55 -5.81 8.28
CA LEU A 182 -1.63 -4.36 8.53
C LEU A 182 -0.29 -3.76 8.97
N GLU A 183 0.80 -4.30 8.41
CA GLU A 183 2.17 -3.87 8.67
C GLU A 183 2.72 -3.11 7.46
N PHE A 184 3.55 -2.10 7.69
CA PHE A 184 4.22 -1.40 6.59
C PHE A 184 5.62 -0.94 6.98
N MET A 185 6.45 -0.76 5.95
CA MET A 185 7.81 -0.25 6.05
C MET A 185 7.97 0.91 5.08
N PHE A 186 8.44 2.05 5.56
CA PHE A 186 8.58 3.26 4.76
C PHE A 186 10.01 3.77 4.81
N PHE A 187 10.57 4.01 3.63
CA PHE A 187 11.89 4.58 3.44
C PHE A 187 11.75 5.95 2.80
N LEU A 188 12.36 6.96 3.43
CA LEU A 188 12.55 8.28 2.88
C LEU A 188 14.04 8.52 2.67
N MET A 189 14.42 8.87 1.45
CA MET A 189 15.78 9.15 1.04
C MET A 189 15.83 10.58 0.54
N GLN A 190 16.73 11.39 1.10
CA GLN A 190 16.88 12.80 0.78
C GLN A 190 18.34 13.22 0.96
N PRO A 191 18.80 14.31 0.31
CA PRO A 191 20.12 14.87 0.57
C PRO A 191 20.31 15.21 2.05
N ALA A 192 21.52 14.98 2.57
CA ALA A 192 21.89 15.47 3.89
C ALA A 192 21.96 17.00 3.85
N ILE A 193 21.29 17.65 4.82
CA ILE A 193 21.36 19.11 5.04
C ILE A 193 22.60 19.42 5.88
#